data_AF-A0A7Z0S3W0-F1
#
_entry.id   AF-A0A7Z0S3W0-F1
#
_cell.length_a   1.000
_cell.length_b   1.000
_cell.length_c   1.000
_cell.angle_alpha   90.00
_cell.angle_beta   90.00
_cell.angle_gamma   90.00
#
_symmetry.space_group_name_H-M   'P 1'
#
loop_
_entity.id
_entity.type
_entity.pdbx_description
1 polymer ?
#
loop_
_entity_poly.entity_id
_entity_poly.type
_entity_poly.pdbx_seq_one_letter_code
_entity_poly.pdbx_strand_id
1 'polypeptide(L)'
;MPFSNPNERYASFGIVTSLPSELIDSFWFVIDKNLTGVFDLISPLHFRILKNAENQVSLEYRSNQTPSWIQFDLPYPFDSSYPREVYVVEQNRTQVILLPDEFTG
;
A
#
# COMPACT_ATOMS: atom_id res chain seq x y z
N MET A 1 8.65 -16.65 4.31
CA MET A 1 7.68 -15.74 4.94
C MET A 1 7.06 -14.93 3.82
N PRO A 2 5.73 -14.76 3.77
CA PRO A 2 5.11 -13.85 2.82
C PRO A 2 5.71 -12.45 2.99
N PHE A 3 5.86 -11.72 1.88
CA PHE A 3 6.54 -10.43 1.81
C PHE A 3 8.02 -10.39 2.19
N SER A 4 8.67 -11.52 2.44
CA SER A 4 10.13 -11.58 2.64
C SER A 4 10.86 -11.94 1.34
N ASN A 5 11.63 -10.98 0.80
CA ASN A 5 12.39 -11.05 -0.45
C ASN A 5 11.51 -11.21 -1.71
N PRO A 6 10.85 -10.14 -2.18
CA PRO A 6 10.19 -10.17 -3.49
C PRO A 6 11.21 -10.37 -4.60
N ASN A 7 10.85 -11.17 -5.60
CA ASN A 7 11.60 -11.24 -6.85
C ASN A 7 11.35 -9.98 -7.69
N GLU A 8 10.08 -9.58 -7.79
CA GLU A 8 9.63 -8.50 -8.67
C GLU A 8 8.50 -7.71 -7.99
N ARG A 9 8.47 -6.40 -8.26
CA ARG A 9 7.46 -5.46 -7.79
C ARG A 9 6.83 -4.76 -8.97
N TYR A 10 5.50 -4.76 -9.00
CA TYR A 10 4.73 -4.11 -10.04
C TYR A 10 3.68 -3.20 -9.42
N ALA A 11 3.34 -2.15 -10.17
CA ALA A 11 2.14 -1.36 -9.93
C ALA A 11 1.21 -1.59 -11.12
N SER A 12 -0.07 -1.81 -10.85
CA SER A 12 -1.08 -1.94 -11.89
C SER A 12 -1.20 -0.66 -12.70
N PHE A 13 -1.84 -0.76 -13.87
CA PHE A 13 -2.06 0.40 -14.72
C PHE A 13 -2.85 1.49 -13.97
N GLY A 14 -3.92 1.12 -13.26
CA GLY A 14 -4.72 2.07 -12.49
C GLY A 14 -3.92 2.81 -11.41
N ILE A 15 -2.97 2.14 -10.77
CA ILE A 15 -2.10 2.76 -9.76
C ILE A 15 -1.13 3.76 -10.41
N VAL A 16 -0.43 3.35 -11.47
CA VAL A 16 0.56 4.21 -12.14
C VAL A 16 -0.08 5.46 -12.76
N THR A 17 -1.34 5.38 -13.21
CA THR A 17 -2.05 6.54 -13.76
C THR A 17 -2.66 7.45 -12.68
N SER A 18 -2.88 6.93 -11.47
CA SER A 18 -3.60 7.67 -10.41
C SER A 18 -2.70 8.20 -9.31
N LEU A 19 -1.50 7.62 -9.14
CA LEU A 19 -0.56 7.97 -8.09
C LEU A 19 0.80 8.34 -8.67
N PRO A 20 1.48 9.36 -8.10
CA PRO A 20 2.86 9.66 -8.47
C PRO A 20 3.79 8.54 -8.00
N SER A 21 4.87 8.32 -8.76
CA SER A 21 5.84 7.24 -8.52
C SER A 21 6.42 7.26 -7.11
N GLU A 22 6.67 8.43 -6.54
CA GLU A 22 7.21 8.60 -5.19
C GLU A 22 6.27 8.04 -4.11
N LEU A 23 4.95 8.15 -4.34
CA LEU A 23 3.92 7.63 -3.42
C LEU A 23 3.80 6.11 -3.57
N ILE A 24 3.93 5.59 -4.80
CA ILE A 24 4.03 4.15 -5.07
C ILE A 24 5.23 3.54 -4.33
N ASP A 25 6.40 4.17 -4.41
CA ASP A 25 7.61 3.75 -3.70
C ASP A 25 7.43 3.79 -2.18
N SER A 26 6.62 4.72 -1.68
CA SER A 26 6.33 4.84 -0.24
C SER A 26 5.55 3.64 0.31
N PHE A 27 4.66 3.02 -0.48
CA PHE A 27 4.01 1.77 -0.05
C PHE A 27 5.04 0.65 0.17
N TRP A 28 5.96 0.49 -0.78
CA TRP A 28 7.02 -0.51 -0.68
C TRP A 28 7.93 -0.24 0.52
N PHE A 29 8.28 1.03 0.74
CA PHE A 29 9.08 1.44 1.89
C PHE A 29 8.40 1.08 3.21
N VAL A 30 7.11 1.40 3.36
CA VAL A 30 6.33 1.06 4.57
C VAL A 30 6.25 -0.45 4.78
N ILE A 31 6.00 -1.22 3.73
CA ILE A 31 5.95 -2.69 3.82
C ILE A 31 7.30 -3.25 4.29
N ASP A 32 8.41 -2.80 3.70
CA ASP A 32 9.74 -3.32 4.00
C ASP A 32 10.26 -2.89 5.37
N LYS A 33 10.03 -1.63 5.75
CA LYS A 33 10.66 -1.03 6.93
C LYS A 33 9.79 -1.10 8.17
N ASN A 34 8.47 -1.08 8.02
CA ASN A 34 7.56 -0.97 9.16
C ASN A 34 6.71 -2.22 9.39
N LEU A 35 6.39 -2.97 8.33
CA LEU A 35 5.50 -4.13 8.45
C LEU A 35 6.26 -5.46 8.46
N THR A 36 7.25 -5.61 7.58
CA THR A 36 8.03 -6.84 7.46
C THR A 36 8.88 -7.08 8.71
N GLY A 37 8.77 -8.27 9.30
CA GLY A 37 9.48 -8.65 10.53
C GLY A 37 8.83 -8.15 11.83
N VAL A 38 7.78 -7.32 11.74
CA VAL A 38 6.99 -6.86 12.89
C VAL A 38 5.62 -7.54 12.92
N PHE A 39 4.98 -7.70 11.76
CA PHE A 39 3.67 -8.33 11.62
C PHE A 39 3.73 -9.53 10.68
N ASP A 40 2.84 -10.50 10.90
CA ASP A 40 2.58 -11.56 9.93
C ASP A 40 1.75 -10.98 8.77
N LEU A 41 2.42 -10.64 7.68
CA LEU A 41 1.81 -10.04 6.50
C LEU A 41 1.04 -11.09 5.70
N ILE A 42 -0.29 -11.00 5.71
CA ILE A 42 -1.17 -11.88 4.93
C ILE A 42 -1.75 -11.10 3.74
N SER A 43 -1.43 -11.56 2.53
CA SER A 43 -2.00 -11.05 1.29
C SER A 43 -3.52 -11.31 1.22
N PRO A 44 -4.34 -10.35 0.75
CA PRO A 44 -3.97 -8.99 0.33
C PRO A 44 -3.76 -8.03 1.50
N LEU A 45 -2.72 -7.21 1.44
CA LEU A 45 -2.54 -6.09 2.37
C LEU A 45 -3.47 -4.95 1.96
N HIS A 46 -4.22 -4.40 2.91
CA HIS A 46 -5.15 -3.32 2.67
C HIS A 46 -4.57 -1.99 3.15
N PHE A 47 -4.42 -1.04 2.24
CA PHE A 47 -4.02 0.32 2.53
C PHE A 47 -5.12 1.31 2.16
N ARG A 48 -5.26 2.37 2.96
CA ARG A 48 -6.10 3.52 2.66
C ARG A 48 -5.24 4.76 2.55
N ILE A 49 -5.49 5.57 1.53
CA ILE A 49 -4.86 6.88 1.37
C ILE A 49 -5.80 7.92 1.96
N LEU A 50 -5.33 8.58 3.01
CA LEU A 50 -6.06 9.58 3.76
C LEU A 50 -5.34 10.93 3.66
N LYS A 51 -6.10 11.98 3.97
CA LYS A 51 -5.58 13.33 4.10
C LYS A 51 -5.35 13.62 5.59
N ASN A 52 -4.13 14.02 5.95
CA ASN A 52 -3.84 14.47 7.32
C ASN A 52 -4.25 15.95 7.54
N ALA A 53 -4.10 16.43 8.78
CA ALA A 53 -4.44 17.80 9.15
C ALA A 53 -3.58 18.87 8.42
N GLU A 54 -2.38 18.51 7.96
CA GLU A 54 -1.44 19.38 7.24
C GLU A 54 -1.64 19.33 5.71
N ASN A 55 -2.73 18.73 5.22
CA ASN A 55 -3.01 18.50 3.80
C ASN A 55 -1.99 17.59 3.09
N GLN A 56 -1.32 16.71 3.84
CA GLN A 56 -0.42 15.71 3.30
C GLN A 56 -1.06 14.32 3.27
N VAL A 57 -0.43 13.42 2.51
CA VAL A 57 -0.82 12.03 2.37
C VAL A 57 -0.52 11.28 3.65
N SER A 58 -1.49 10.48 4.09
CA SER A 58 -1.33 9.55 5.17
C SER A 58 -1.77 8.15 4.72
N LEU A 59 -0.90 7.16 4.91
CA LEU A 59 -1.17 5.77 4.56
C LEU A 59 -1.64 5.01 5.79
N GLU A 60 -2.90 4.56 5.79
CA GLU A 60 -3.44 3.70 6.83
C GLU A 60 -3.37 2.24 6.37
N TYR A 61 -2.51 1.44 7.00
CA TYR A 61 -2.50 -0.02 6.86
C TYR A 61 -3.52 -0.65 7.80
N ARG A 62 -4.38 -1.52 7.27
CA ARG A 62 -5.32 -2.33 8.05
C ARG A 62 -4.88 -3.78 8.07
N SER A 63 -4.68 -4.32 9.27
CA SER A 63 -4.42 -5.74 9.43
C SER A 63 -5.70 -6.56 9.19
N ASN A 64 -5.57 -7.69 8.48
CA ASN A 64 -6.66 -8.65 8.32
C ASN A 64 -6.83 -9.57 9.53
N GLN A 65 -5.82 -9.64 10.40
CA GLN A 65 -5.80 -10.55 11.54
C GLN A 65 -6.30 -9.90 12.83
N THR A 66 -6.12 -8.58 12.97
CA THR A 66 -6.47 -7.82 14.17
C THR A 66 -7.25 -6.58 13.78
N PRO A 67 -8.16 -6.08 14.64
CA PRO A 67 -8.90 -4.83 14.40
C PRO A 67 -8.01 -3.58 14.53
N SER A 68 -6.69 -3.73 14.39
CA SER A 68 -5.70 -2.67 14.53
C SER A 68 -5.36 -2.08 13.17
N TRP A 69 -5.19 -0.77 13.15
CA TRP A 69 -4.69 -0.03 11.99
C TRP A 69 -3.46 0.76 12.40
N ILE A 70 -2.58 1.00 11.43
CA ILE A 70 -1.37 1.80 11.61
C ILE A 70 -1.38 2.87 10.55
N GLN A 71 -1.19 4.12 10.97
CA GLN A 71 -1.16 5.27 10.09
C GLN A 71 0.28 5.77 9.94
N PHE A 72 0.70 6.00 8.70
CA PHE A 72 2.02 6.52 8.33
C PHE A 72 1.84 7.85 7.60
N ASP A 73 2.25 8.94 8.24
CA ASP A 73 2.21 10.26 7.61
C ASP A 73 3.40 10.43 6.66
N LEU A 74 3.11 10.82 5.42
CA LEU A 74 4.11 11.06 4.38
C LEU A 74 4.24 12.55 4.09
N PRO A 75 5.44 13.04 3.74
CA PRO A 75 5.68 14.45 3.47
C PRO A 75 5.22 14.88 2.05
N TYR A 76 4.21 14.23 1.49
CA TYR A 76 3.69 14.52 0.14
C TYR A 76 2.32 15.20 0.21
N PRO A 77 2.00 16.17 -0.66
CA PRO A 77 0.69 16.80 -0.68
C PRO A 77 -0.41 15.80 -1.07
N PHE A 78 -1.54 15.86 -0.39
CA PHE A 78 -2.71 15.05 -0.70
C PHE A 78 -3.49 15.64 -1.88
N ASP A 79 -3.86 14.78 -2.83
CA ASP A 79 -4.78 15.11 -3.92
C ASP A 79 -6.09 14.32 -3.77
N SER A 80 -7.22 14.96 -4.02
CA SER A 80 -8.53 14.32 -3.98
C SER A 80 -8.77 13.37 -5.16
N SER A 81 -7.95 13.41 -6.20
CA SER A 81 -7.96 12.45 -7.30
C SER A 81 -7.33 11.10 -6.94
N TYR A 82 -6.59 11.02 -5.83
CA TYR A 82 -5.96 9.77 -5.42
C TYR A 82 -6.99 8.69 -5.06
N PRO A 83 -6.71 7.42 -5.37
CA PRO A 83 -7.56 6.31 -4.96
C PRO A 83 -7.65 6.26 -3.44
N ARG A 84 -8.84 5.97 -2.91
CA ARG A 84 -9.07 5.92 -1.45
C ARG A 84 -8.50 4.67 -0.82
N GLU A 85 -8.51 3.57 -1.56
CA GLU A 85 -8.12 2.24 -1.11
C GLU A 85 -7.21 1.62 -2.17
N VAL A 86 -6.21 0.89 -1.69
CA VAL A 86 -5.18 0.24 -2.50
C VAL A 86 -4.87 -1.10 -1.85
N TYR A 87 -4.75 -2.14 -2.67
CA TYR A 87 -4.35 -3.47 -2.22
C TYR A 87 -2.94 -3.80 -2.68
N VAL A 88 -2.21 -4.51 -1.84
CA VAL A 88 -0.94 -5.13 -2.21
C VAL A 88 -1.08 -6.63 -2.11
N VAL A 89 -0.96 -7.30 -3.24
CA VAL A 89 -1.04 -8.76 -3.33
C VAL A 89 0.34 -9.34 -3.53
N GLU A 90 0.55 -10.54 -2.97
CA GLU A 90 1.73 -11.35 -3.28
C GLU A 90 1.28 -12.65 -3.97
N GLN A 91 1.78 -12.87 -5.19
CA GLN A 91 1.57 -14.11 -5.94
C GLN A 91 2.92 -14.63 -6.43
N ASN A 92 3.28 -15.87 -6.07
CA ASN A 92 4.55 -16.50 -6.50
C ASN A 92 5.81 -15.61 -6.27
N ARG A 93 5.90 -14.91 -5.12
CA ARG A 93 6.97 -13.94 -4.78
C ARG A 93 7.02 -12.67 -5.64
N THR A 94 5.99 -12.46 -6.46
CA THR A 94 5.75 -11.20 -7.17
C THR A 94 4.77 -10.38 -6.34
N GLN A 95 5.12 -9.14 -6.05
CA GLN A 95 4.26 -8.23 -5.32
C GLN A 95 3.65 -7.22 -6.29
N VAL A 96 2.35 -7.04 -6.23
CA VAL A 96 1.64 -6.11 -7.11
C VAL A 96 0.79 -5.17 -6.27
N ILE A 97 0.94 -3.86 -6.49
CA ILE A 97 0.02 -2.85 -5.98
C ILE A 97 -1.09 -2.68 -7.01
N LEU A 98 -2.34 -2.78 -6.59
CA LEU A 98 -3.50 -2.63 -7.48
C LEU A 98 -4.66 -1.94 -6.78
N LEU A 99 -5.58 -1.42 -7.60
CA LEU A 99 -6.84 -0.86 -7.11
C LEU A 99 -7.83 -1.97 -6.72
N PRO A 100 -8.76 -1.72 -5.78
CA PRO A 100 -9.85 -2.64 -5.45
C PRO A 100 -10.58 -3.18 -6.67
N ASP A 101 -10.86 -2.31 -7.65
CA ASP A 101 -11.59 -2.67 -8.86
C ASP A 101 -10.82 -3.68 -9.74
N GLU A 102 -9.48 -3.62 -9.72
CA GLU A 102 -8.61 -4.54 -10.48
C GLU A 102 -8.43 -5.90 -9.78
N PHE A 103 -8.82 -6.02 -8.52
CA PHE A 103 -8.73 -7.29 -7.77
C PHE A 103 -9.82 -8.30 -8.17
N THR A 104 -10.92 -7.82 -8.76
CA THR A 104 -12.14 -8.62 -9.03
C THR A 104 -12.31 -9.02 -10.50
N GLY A 105 -11.27 -8.85 -11.32
CA GLY A 105 -11.25 -9.16 -12.75
C GLY A 105 -11.07 -10.63 -13.08
#